data_AF-A0A7I8ILF9-F1
#
_entry.id   AF-A0A7I8ILF9-F1
#
_cell.length_a   1.000
_cell.length_b   1.000
_cell.length_c   1.000
_cell.angle_alpha   90.00
_cell.angle_beta   90.00
_cell.angle_gamma   90.00
#
_symmetry.space_group_name_H-M   'P 1'
#
loop_
_entity.id
_entity.type
_entity.pdbx_description
1 polymer ?
#
loop_
_entity_poly.entity_id
_entity_poly.type
_entity_poly.pdbx_seq_one_letter_code
_entity_poly.pdbx_strand_id
1 'polypeptide(L)'
;MRDLTVENTAGPEKHQAVALRTDSDLSAYFSAEIAGYQDTLYAHSLRQFFRECRISGTIDFIFGNAAAVFQNCNITARRPLPHQKNSVTAHGRKYPDQNTGFSIHACNIIFEEEDTTGGGMAAMGGGLRPEHSLLRRVYEHGPASAVVGRVQWPGFHVITDRQVASNFTVGTFIDGDVWLPATGVRYTAGLIEIMRHNNCLVFEKYTSF
;
A
#
# COMPACT_ATOMS: atom_id res chain seq x y z
N MET A 1 -2.74 16.37 -7.08
CA MET A 1 -3.80 16.79 -6.12
C MET A 1 -3.14 17.15 -4.79
N ARG A 2 -3.61 18.20 -4.11
CA ARG A 2 -3.00 18.66 -2.85
C ARG A 2 -4.04 19.22 -1.89
N ASP A 3 -3.90 18.94 -0.59
CA ASP A 3 -4.70 19.52 0.50
C ASP A 3 -6.22 19.38 0.27
N LEU A 4 -6.64 18.19 -0.17
CA LEU A 4 -8.03 17.90 -0.55
C LEU A 4 -8.44 16.50 -0.08
N THR A 5 -9.71 16.37 0.31
CA THR A 5 -10.36 15.09 0.61
C THR A 5 -11.24 14.65 -0.56
N VAL A 6 -11.09 13.38 -0.95
CA VAL A 6 -11.98 12.68 -1.89
C VAL A 6 -12.58 11.48 -1.16
N GLU A 7 -13.90 11.49 -0.96
CA GLU A 7 -14.59 10.46 -0.19
C GLU A 7 -15.73 9.84 -0.99
N ASN A 8 -15.86 8.52 -0.88
CA ASN A 8 -17.06 7.80 -1.30
C ASN A 8 -17.84 7.29 -0.08
N THR A 9 -19.05 7.82 0.11
CA THR A 9 -19.92 7.56 1.27
C THR A 9 -20.92 6.43 1.07
N ALA A 10 -20.80 5.62 -0.01
CA ALA A 10 -21.73 4.52 -0.30
C ALA A 10 -21.90 3.51 0.86
N GLY A 11 -20.85 3.33 1.67
CA GLY A 11 -20.84 2.41 2.79
C GLY A 11 -20.42 0.98 2.41
N PRO A 12 -20.10 0.13 3.39
CA PRO A 12 -19.52 -1.20 3.13
C PRO A 12 -20.55 -2.21 2.58
N GLU A 13 -21.85 -1.95 2.77
CA GLU A 13 -22.93 -2.81 2.23
C GLU A 13 -23.11 -2.66 0.72
N LYS A 14 -22.54 -1.62 0.11
CA LYS A 14 -22.65 -1.36 -1.34
C LYS A 14 -21.54 -2.02 -2.15
N HIS A 15 -20.72 -2.85 -1.51
CA HIS A 15 -19.58 -3.51 -2.14
C HIS A 15 -18.62 -2.47 -2.76
N GLN A 16 -18.13 -2.71 -3.98
CA GLN A 16 -17.12 -1.87 -4.63
C GLN A 16 -17.62 -0.43 -4.82
N ALA A 17 -16.87 0.52 -4.25
CA ALA A 17 -17.20 1.94 -4.33
C ALA A 17 -15.93 2.80 -4.35
N VAL A 18 -15.45 3.11 -5.56
CA VAL A 18 -14.23 3.91 -5.77
C VAL A 18 -14.44 5.35 -5.33
N ALA A 19 -13.53 5.86 -4.50
CA ALA A 19 -13.43 7.28 -4.16
C ALA A 19 -12.57 8.01 -5.19
N LEU A 20 -11.37 7.47 -5.47
CA LEU A 20 -10.44 8.04 -6.44
C LEU A 20 -9.97 6.98 -7.41
N ARG A 21 -10.14 7.24 -8.71
CA ARG A 21 -9.45 6.53 -9.79
C ARG A 21 -8.40 7.43 -10.41
N THR A 22 -7.21 6.89 -10.63
CA THR A 22 -6.17 7.59 -11.37
C THR A 22 -5.48 6.68 -12.38
N ASP A 23 -5.44 7.16 -13.62
CA ASP A 23 -4.77 6.58 -14.77
C ASP A 23 -3.85 7.61 -15.47
N SER A 24 -3.51 8.71 -14.80
CA SER A 24 -2.58 9.73 -15.28
C SER A 24 -1.13 9.34 -14.97
N ASP A 25 -0.26 9.42 -15.98
CA ASP A 25 1.18 9.33 -15.78
C ASP A 25 1.70 10.56 -15.03
N LEU A 26 2.82 10.39 -14.34
CA LEU A 26 3.51 11.46 -13.61
C LEU A 26 2.59 12.24 -12.66
N SER A 27 1.67 11.52 -12.00
CA SER A 27 0.68 12.13 -11.11
C SER A 27 1.12 12.09 -9.65
N ALA A 28 1.07 13.24 -8.98
CA ALA A 28 1.43 13.38 -7.57
C ALA A 28 0.24 13.80 -6.70
N TYR A 29 0.12 13.17 -5.54
CA TYR A 29 -0.88 13.39 -4.52
C TYR A 29 -0.16 13.74 -3.22
N PHE A 30 -0.41 14.92 -2.65
CA PHE A 30 0.30 15.41 -1.47
C PHE A 30 -0.66 15.91 -0.40
N SER A 31 -0.52 15.46 0.84
CA SER A 31 -1.36 15.94 1.95
C SER A 31 -2.87 15.81 1.63
N ALA A 32 -3.22 14.73 0.94
CA ALA A 32 -4.58 14.47 0.48
C ALA A 32 -5.20 13.32 1.27
N GLU A 33 -6.53 13.35 1.42
CA GLU A 33 -7.29 12.26 2.04
C GLU A 33 -8.15 11.56 1.00
N ILE A 34 -8.08 10.22 0.99
CA ILE A 34 -8.84 9.37 0.07
C ILE A 34 -9.55 8.34 0.95
N ALA A 35 -10.87 8.46 1.07
CA ALA A 35 -11.66 7.72 2.05
C ALA A 35 -12.81 6.94 1.40
N GLY A 36 -13.01 5.72 1.86
CA GLY A 36 -14.08 4.87 1.41
C GLY A 36 -14.18 3.59 2.24
N TYR A 37 -14.65 2.53 1.60
CA TYR A 37 -14.72 1.17 2.14
C TYR A 37 -14.03 0.21 1.17
N GLN A 38 -14.78 -0.59 0.41
CA GLN A 38 -14.23 -1.50 -0.58
C GLN A 38 -13.83 -0.74 -1.86
N ASP A 39 -12.66 -1.06 -2.43
CA ASP A 39 -12.13 -0.51 -3.68
C ASP A 39 -11.93 1.02 -3.64
N THR A 40 -11.45 1.57 -2.51
CA THR A 40 -11.37 3.03 -2.27
C THR A 40 -10.48 3.77 -3.28
N LEU A 41 -9.22 3.37 -3.43
CA LEU A 41 -8.23 3.98 -4.31
C LEU A 41 -7.90 3.03 -5.47
N TYR A 42 -8.36 3.40 -6.66
CA TYR A 42 -8.01 2.72 -7.90
C TYR A 42 -6.78 3.37 -8.54
N ALA A 43 -5.59 2.94 -8.12
CA ALA A 43 -4.32 3.21 -8.77
C ALA A 43 -4.21 2.38 -10.06
N HIS A 44 -4.98 2.78 -11.07
CA HIS A 44 -5.29 1.97 -12.24
C HIS A 44 -4.05 1.64 -13.08
N SER A 45 -3.29 2.66 -13.48
CA SER A 45 -2.16 2.50 -14.42
C SER A 45 -1.15 3.66 -14.34
N LEU A 46 0.01 3.46 -14.98
CA LEU A 46 1.08 4.46 -15.15
C LEU A 46 1.77 4.85 -13.82
N ARG A 47 2.63 5.87 -13.84
CA ARG A 47 3.46 6.25 -12.67
C ARG A 47 2.74 7.23 -11.78
N GLN A 48 2.72 6.93 -10.48
CA GLN A 48 1.97 7.69 -9.48
C GLN A 48 2.77 7.83 -8.18
N PHE A 49 2.64 8.98 -7.52
CA PHE A 49 3.30 9.25 -6.25
C PHE A 49 2.32 9.81 -5.22
N PHE A 50 2.23 9.15 -4.05
CA PHE A 50 1.40 9.57 -2.93
C PHE A 50 2.32 9.91 -1.76
N ARG A 51 2.25 11.15 -1.26
CA ARG A 51 3.10 11.65 -0.19
C ARG A 51 2.27 12.26 0.92
N GLU A 52 2.48 11.81 2.15
CA GLU A 52 1.77 12.36 3.33
C GLU A 52 0.24 12.29 3.19
N CYS A 53 -0.25 11.30 2.44
CA CYS A 53 -1.68 11.08 2.24
C CYS A 53 -2.28 10.28 3.39
N ARG A 54 -3.57 10.49 3.63
CA ARG A 54 -4.43 9.65 4.47
C ARG A 54 -5.29 8.79 3.56
N ILE A 55 -5.16 7.46 3.64
CA ILE A 55 -5.92 6.53 2.80
C ILE A 55 -6.66 5.56 3.72
N SER A 56 -7.98 5.44 3.56
CA SER A 56 -8.78 4.57 4.43
C SER A 56 -9.82 3.74 3.68
N GLY A 57 -9.96 2.47 4.06
CA GLY A 57 -10.94 1.56 3.47
C GLY A 57 -10.94 0.19 4.14
N THR A 58 -11.62 -0.80 3.55
CA THR A 58 -11.80 -2.14 4.13
C THR A 58 -11.17 -3.24 3.28
N ILE A 59 -11.82 -3.61 2.17
CA ILE A 59 -11.40 -4.66 1.24
C ILE A 59 -10.75 -4.03 0.02
N ASP A 60 -9.55 -4.50 -0.33
CA ASP A 60 -8.79 -4.14 -1.53
C ASP A 60 -8.74 -2.64 -1.78
N PHE A 61 -8.61 -1.86 -0.69
CA PHE A 61 -8.88 -0.44 -0.75
C PHE A 61 -7.78 0.39 -1.40
N ILE A 62 -6.63 -0.22 -1.72
CA ILE A 62 -5.64 0.27 -2.69
C ILE A 62 -5.46 -0.80 -3.75
N PHE A 63 -5.93 -0.57 -4.98
CA PHE A 63 -5.93 -1.61 -6.01
C PHE A 63 -5.62 -1.05 -7.39
N GLY A 64 -5.27 -1.96 -8.30
CA GLY A 64 -4.96 -1.65 -9.70
C GLY A 64 -3.58 -2.13 -10.12
N ASN A 65 -3.05 -1.55 -11.19
CA ASN A 65 -1.82 -1.99 -11.86
C ASN A 65 -0.90 -0.82 -12.21
N ALA A 66 -0.91 0.24 -11.41
CA ALA A 66 0.03 1.35 -11.54
C ALA A 66 1.44 0.97 -11.06
N ALA A 67 2.43 1.75 -11.48
CA ALA A 67 3.69 1.86 -10.76
C ALA A 67 3.53 3.00 -9.73
N ALA A 68 3.13 2.66 -8.51
CA ALA A 68 2.80 3.65 -7.49
C ALA A 68 3.72 3.56 -6.28
N VAL A 69 4.22 4.71 -5.81
CA VAL A 69 4.94 4.82 -4.54
C VAL A 69 4.14 5.64 -3.55
N PHE A 70 3.91 5.07 -2.37
CA PHE A 70 3.32 5.70 -1.20
C PHE A 70 4.44 6.00 -0.21
N GLN A 71 4.62 7.27 0.16
CA GLN A 71 5.71 7.68 1.04
C GLN A 71 5.17 8.53 2.19
N ASN A 72 5.50 8.15 3.43
CA ASN A 72 5.05 8.85 4.63
C ASN A 72 3.52 8.98 4.74
N CYS A 73 2.76 8.04 4.17
CA CYS A 73 1.30 8.04 4.23
C CYS A 73 0.80 7.39 5.53
N ASN A 74 -0.43 7.74 5.92
CA ASN A 74 -1.19 6.99 6.92
C ASN A 74 -2.27 6.16 6.22
N ILE A 75 -2.20 4.84 6.38
CA ILE A 75 -3.04 3.86 5.70
C ILE A 75 -3.87 3.15 6.76
N THR A 76 -5.17 3.45 6.80
CA THR A 76 -6.08 2.94 7.84
C THR A 76 -7.04 1.91 7.27
N ALA A 77 -6.88 0.66 7.69
CA ALA A 77 -7.87 -0.39 7.45
C ALA A 77 -9.03 -0.22 8.46
N ARG A 78 -10.17 0.27 7.97
CA ARG A 78 -11.40 0.53 8.74
C ARG A 78 -12.07 -0.77 9.14
N ARG A 79 -13.00 -0.72 10.10
CA ARG A 79 -13.80 -1.91 10.47
C ARG A 79 -14.62 -2.44 9.26
N PRO A 80 -14.44 -3.71 8.84
CA PRO A 80 -15.26 -4.30 7.78
C PRO A 80 -16.63 -4.76 8.31
N LEU A 81 -17.49 -5.26 7.43
CA LEU A 81 -18.72 -5.94 7.86
C LEU A 81 -18.40 -7.28 8.55
N PRO A 82 -19.33 -7.83 9.37
CA PRO A 82 -19.16 -9.15 9.96
C PRO A 82 -18.79 -10.20 8.90
N HIS A 83 -17.85 -11.08 9.23
CA HIS A 83 -17.30 -12.14 8.37
C HIS A 83 -16.50 -11.67 7.13
N GLN A 84 -16.35 -10.35 6.93
CA GLN A 84 -15.39 -9.83 5.96
C GLN A 84 -13.99 -9.72 6.60
N LYS A 85 -12.97 -9.69 5.75
CA LYS A 85 -11.57 -9.47 6.18
C LYS A 85 -11.02 -8.32 5.38
N ASN A 86 -10.32 -7.41 6.06
CA ASN A 86 -9.65 -6.32 5.38
C ASN A 86 -8.51 -6.83 4.49
N SER A 87 -8.28 -6.09 3.42
CA SER A 87 -7.14 -6.24 2.53
C SER A 87 -6.68 -4.86 2.12
N VAL A 88 -5.41 -4.55 2.39
CA VAL A 88 -4.86 -3.21 2.11
C VAL A 88 -4.64 -3.03 0.62
N THR A 89 -4.09 -4.05 -0.04
CA THR A 89 -3.67 -3.95 -1.44
C THR A 89 -4.16 -5.11 -2.29
N ALA A 90 -4.68 -4.82 -3.47
CA ALA A 90 -4.90 -5.80 -4.53
C ALA A 90 -4.20 -5.36 -5.83
N HIS A 91 -2.93 -5.75 -5.97
CA HIS A 91 -2.14 -5.42 -7.15
C HIS A 91 -2.42 -6.39 -8.32
N GLY A 92 -2.81 -5.84 -9.46
CA GLY A 92 -3.33 -6.56 -10.63
C GLY A 92 -2.32 -6.92 -11.72
N ARG A 93 -1.03 -7.09 -11.39
CA ARG A 93 0.00 -7.44 -12.40
C ARG A 93 -0.37 -8.75 -13.10
N LYS A 94 -0.39 -8.72 -14.43
CA LYS A 94 -0.75 -9.86 -15.27
C LYS A 94 0.47 -10.52 -15.90
N TYR A 95 1.46 -9.74 -16.30
CA TYR A 95 2.65 -10.23 -17.00
C TYR A 95 3.95 -9.76 -16.32
N PRO A 96 5.02 -10.58 -16.35
CA PRO A 96 6.26 -10.30 -15.62
C PRO A 96 7.07 -9.15 -16.22
N ASP A 97 6.84 -8.80 -17.48
CA ASP A 97 7.46 -7.68 -18.20
C ASP A 97 6.84 -6.32 -17.85
N GLN A 98 5.71 -6.31 -17.12
CA GLN A 98 5.09 -5.07 -16.65
C GLN A 98 5.89 -4.48 -15.48
N ASN A 99 6.48 -3.31 -15.69
CA ASN A 99 7.13 -2.52 -14.64
C ASN A 99 6.10 -1.79 -13.76
N THR A 100 5.23 -2.56 -13.10
CA THR A 100 4.12 -2.08 -12.26
C THR A 100 4.17 -2.76 -10.90
N GLY A 101 3.70 -2.07 -9.86
CA GLY A 101 3.83 -2.50 -8.47
C GLY A 101 3.43 -1.38 -7.52
N PHE A 102 3.16 -1.73 -6.26
CA PHE A 102 2.94 -0.75 -5.21
C PHE A 102 4.11 -0.78 -4.22
N SER A 103 4.81 0.35 -4.07
CA SER A 103 5.86 0.50 -3.07
C SER A 103 5.42 1.43 -1.94
N ILE A 104 5.65 1.05 -0.69
CA ILE A 104 5.12 1.70 0.51
C ILE A 104 6.28 2.00 1.48
N HIS A 105 6.70 3.26 1.55
CA HIS A 105 7.89 3.71 2.25
C HIS A 105 7.56 4.57 3.46
N ALA A 106 8.07 4.20 4.64
CA ALA A 106 7.86 4.95 5.88
C ALA A 106 6.39 5.33 6.14
N CYS A 107 5.44 4.50 5.67
CA CYS A 107 4.02 4.68 5.94
C CYS A 107 3.66 4.04 7.28
N ASN A 108 2.61 4.57 7.91
CA ASN A 108 1.95 3.92 9.02
C ASN A 108 0.75 3.12 8.51
N ILE A 109 0.64 1.84 8.86
CA ILE A 109 -0.52 1.01 8.52
C ILE A 109 -1.23 0.65 9.82
N ILE A 110 -2.43 1.18 10.01
CA ILE A 110 -3.26 0.98 11.21
C ILE A 110 -4.47 0.12 10.85
N PHE A 111 -4.85 -0.79 11.74
CA PHE A 111 -6.11 -1.52 11.69
C PHE A 111 -7.00 -1.00 12.80
N GLU A 112 -8.19 -0.50 12.46
CA GLU A 112 -9.20 -0.14 13.45
C GLU A 112 -9.77 -1.43 14.07
N GLU A 113 -9.70 -1.55 15.39
CA GLU A 113 -10.17 -2.74 16.11
C GLU A 113 -11.70 -2.83 16.15
N GLU A 114 -12.22 -4.05 16.28
CA GLU A 114 -13.61 -4.28 16.71
C GLU A 114 -13.73 -3.92 18.20
N ASP A 115 -14.80 -3.22 18.59
CA ASP A 115 -15.08 -2.94 20.00
C ASP A 115 -15.43 -4.24 20.74
N THR A 116 -14.43 -4.94 21.27
CA THR A 116 -14.60 -6.18 22.03
C THR A 116 -15.03 -5.87 23.46
N THR A 117 -16.26 -5.40 23.65
CA THR A 117 -16.95 -5.51 24.94
C THR A 117 -17.39 -6.97 25.15
N GLY A 118 -16.42 -7.83 25.47
CA GLY A 118 -16.67 -9.26 25.69
C GLY A 118 -15.42 -10.13 25.78
N GLY A 119 -14.45 -9.76 26.62
CA GLY A 119 -13.47 -10.65 27.25
C GLY A 119 -12.78 -11.73 26.38
N GLY A 120 -11.56 -11.43 25.91
CA GLY A 120 -10.62 -12.44 25.45
C GLY A 120 -9.47 -11.84 24.66
N MET A 121 -8.23 -12.08 25.10
CA MET A 121 -7.03 -11.73 24.34
C MET A 121 -7.10 -12.34 22.94
N ALA A 122 -7.18 -11.50 21.90
CA ALA A 122 -7.05 -11.92 20.51
C ALA A 122 -6.13 -10.95 19.73
N ALA A 123 -4.88 -10.86 20.17
CA ALA A 123 -3.81 -10.69 19.19
C ALA A 123 -3.75 -11.99 18.39
N MET A 124 -3.90 -11.92 17.06
CA MET A 124 -3.30 -12.79 16.03
C MET A 124 -4.08 -12.70 14.70
N GLY A 125 -3.42 -12.20 13.65
CA GLY A 125 -3.64 -12.71 12.29
C GLY A 125 -4.80 -12.12 11.46
N GLY A 126 -4.81 -10.80 11.22
CA GLY A 126 -5.50 -10.22 10.06
C GLY A 126 -4.76 -10.57 8.77
N GLY A 127 -4.91 -11.81 8.30
CA GLY A 127 -4.29 -12.30 7.07
C GLY A 127 -4.82 -11.55 5.83
N LEU A 128 -3.89 -11.03 5.03
CA LEU A 128 -4.13 -10.60 3.65
C LEU A 128 -4.79 -11.77 2.89
N ARG A 129 -5.90 -11.52 2.19
CA ARG A 129 -6.62 -12.58 1.44
C ARG A 129 -5.75 -13.13 0.29
N PRO A 130 -5.81 -14.43 0.00
CA PRO A 130 -4.93 -15.08 -0.96
C PRO A 130 -5.64 -15.29 -2.31
N GLU A 131 -5.62 -14.28 -3.17
CA GLU A 131 -5.81 -14.50 -4.60
C GLU A 131 -4.89 -13.57 -5.41
N HIS A 132 -3.79 -14.15 -5.89
CA HIS A 132 -2.94 -13.62 -6.95
C HIS A 132 -2.16 -12.31 -6.71
N SER A 133 -1.81 -11.91 -5.49
CA SER A 133 -0.81 -10.85 -5.27
C SER A 133 0.35 -11.39 -4.44
N LEU A 134 1.59 -11.15 -4.89
CA LEU A 134 2.76 -11.50 -4.09
C LEU A 134 3.21 -10.25 -3.35
N LEU A 135 3.56 -10.49 -2.10
CA LEU A 135 3.84 -9.47 -1.12
C LEU A 135 5.32 -9.58 -0.84
N ARG A 136 6.04 -8.48 -1.04
CA ARG A 136 7.45 -8.39 -0.73
C ARG A 136 7.58 -7.38 0.42
N ARG A 137 8.40 -7.67 1.42
CA ARG A 137 8.40 -6.91 2.69
C ARG A 137 9.83 -6.58 3.07
N VAL A 138 10.15 -5.29 3.25
CA VAL A 138 11.39 -4.85 3.91
C VAL A 138 10.96 -4.26 5.25
N TYR A 139 11.28 -5.02 6.30
CA TYR A 139 11.38 -4.64 7.72
C TYR A 139 10.33 -3.64 8.28
N GLU A 140 9.64 -4.05 9.34
CA GLU A 140 8.71 -3.21 10.11
C GLU A 140 8.97 -3.44 11.61
N HIS A 141 8.62 -2.46 12.44
CA HIS A 141 8.48 -2.63 13.90
C HIS A 141 6.99 -2.62 14.29
N GLY A 142 6.56 -3.64 15.04
CA GLY A 142 5.22 -3.78 15.61
C GLY A 142 4.80 -5.26 15.75
N PRO A 143 3.79 -5.64 16.55
CA PRO A 143 3.36 -7.04 16.67
C PRO A 143 2.91 -7.64 15.32
N ALA A 144 2.39 -6.81 14.40
CA ALA A 144 2.07 -7.20 13.03
C ALA A 144 3.27 -7.28 12.07
N SER A 145 4.51 -7.02 12.55
CA SER A 145 5.77 -7.16 11.80
C SER A 145 6.49 -8.50 12.01
N ALA A 146 6.04 -9.31 12.97
CA ALA A 146 6.61 -10.62 13.24
C ALA A 146 6.58 -11.51 11.97
N VAL A 147 7.72 -12.12 11.62
CA VAL A 147 7.88 -12.98 10.44
C VAL A 147 7.49 -14.44 10.76
N VAL A 148 7.44 -14.79 12.05
CA VAL A 148 7.07 -16.13 12.53
C VAL A 148 5.57 -16.37 12.30
N GLY A 149 5.23 -17.48 11.64
CA GLY A 149 3.83 -17.88 11.38
C GLY A 149 3.21 -17.37 10.08
N ARG A 150 4.01 -16.82 9.16
CA ARG A 150 3.52 -16.33 7.86
C ARG A 150 3.44 -17.41 6.79
N VAL A 151 2.62 -17.13 5.78
CA VAL A 151 2.49 -17.94 4.56
C VAL A 151 3.83 -18.07 3.84
N GLN A 152 4.23 -19.29 3.51
CA GLN A 152 5.51 -19.62 2.87
C GLN A 152 5.35 -19.75 1.34
N TRP A 153 4.82 -18.73 0.69
CA TRP A 153 4.61 -18.79 -0.76
C TRP A 153 5.93 -18.59 -1.53
N PRO A 154 6.13 -19.26 -2.68
CA PRO A 154 7.34 -19.14 -3.49
C PRO A 154 7.70 -17.70 -3.90
N GLY A 155 6.72 -16.81 -4.06
CA GLY A 155 6.97 -15.39 -4.37
C GLY A 155 6.93 -14.45 -3.16
N PHE A 156 6.82 -14.98 -1.93
CA PHE A 156 7.05 -14.21 -0.72
C PHE A 156 8.56 -14.16 -0.44
N HIS A 157 9.09 -12.95 -0.37
CA HIS A 157 10.51 -12.73 -0.09
C HIS A 157 10.68 -11.64 0.96
N VAL A 158 11.52 -11.91 1.95
CA VAL A 158 12.10 -10.89 2.83
C VAL A 158 13.28 -10.29 2.09
N ILE A 159 13.21 -9.00 1.73
CA ILE A 159 14.37 -8.34 1.13
C ILE A 159 15.33 -7.94 2.23
N THR A 160 16.50 -8.57 2.25
CA THR A 160 17.61 -8.19 3.12
C THR A 160 18.69 -7.41 2.38
N ASP A 161 18.75 -7.58 1.05
CA ASP A 161 19.71 -6.91 0.17
C ASP A 161 19.26 -5.49 -0.21
N ARG A 162 20.12 -4.53 0.12
CA ARG A 162 19.94 -3.11 -0.16
C ARG A 162 19.85 -2.81 -1.67
N GLN A 163 20.62 -3.52 -2.50
CA GLN A 163 20.62 -3.32 -3.96
C GLN A 163 19.29 -3.75 -4.57
N VAL A 164 18.70 -4.83 -4.06
CA VAL A 164 17.40 -5.25 -4.57
C VAL A 164 16.30 -4.33 -4.02
N ALA A 165 16.43 -3.83 -2.80
CA ALA A 165 15.50 -2.83 -2.25
C ALA A 165 15.54 -1.50 -3.02
N SER A 166 16.71 -1.08 -3.55
CA SER A 166 16.82 0.18 -4.30
C SER A 166 15.95 0.24 -5.55
N ASN A 167 15.62 -0.90 -6.16
CA ASN A 167 14.76 -0.98 -7.34
C ASN A 167 13.33 -0.47 -7.09
N PHE A 168 12.92 -0.34 -5.82
CA PHE A 168 11.57 0.08 -5.42
C PHE A 168 11.51 1.50 -4.88
N THR A 169 12.64 2.20 -4.93
CA THR A 169 12.75 3.58 -4.45
C THR A 169 12.07 4.54 -5.42
N VAL A 170 11.75 5.75 -4.96
CA VAL A 170 11.09 6.77 -5.80
C VAL A 170 11.92 7.09 -7.05
N GLY A 171 13.23 7.24 -6.90
CA GLY A 171 14.15 7.57 -7.99
C GLY A 171 14.24 6.46 -9.04
N THR A 172 14.24 5.19 -8.62
CA THR A 172 14.42 4.06 -9.53
C THR A 172 13.10 3.49 -10.08
N PHE A 173 12.07 3.36 -9.24
CA PHE A 173 10.86 2.61 -9.60
C PHE A 173 9.90 3.41 -10.49
N ILE A 174 9.83 4.72 -10.24
CA ILE A 174 8.90 5.63 -10.94
C ILE A 174 9.63 6.81 -11.60
N ASP A 175 10.95 6.70 -11.78
CA ASP A 175 11.81 7.76 -12.32
C ASP A 175 11.60 9.12 -11.62
N GLY A 176 11.36 9.10 -10.31
CA GLY A 176 10.84 10.27 -9.58
C GLY A 176 11.70 11.53 -9.72
N ASP A 177 13.01 11.36 -9.85
CA ASP A 177 13.96 12.47 -10.02
C ASP A 177 13.77 13.28 -11.31
N VAL A 178 13.12 12.68 -12.32
CA VAL A 178 12.88 13.32 -13.62
C VAL A 178 11.68 14.27 -13.57
N TRP A 179 10.69 14.03 -12.71
CA TRP A 179 9.39 14.71 -12.81
C TRP A 179 8.85 15.27 -11.50
N LEU A 180 9.15 14.68 -10.35
CA LEU A 180 8.67 15.16 -9.06
C LEU A 180 9.17 16.57 -8.70
N PRO A 181 10.41 17.00 -9.04
CA PRO A 181 10.85 18.37 -8.75
C PRO A 181 9.92 19.45 -9.31
N ALA A 182 9.37 19.24 -10.51
CA ALA A 182 8.45 20.18 -11.16
C ALA A 182 7.10 20.31 -10.43
N THR A 183 6.73 19.31 -9.62
CA THR A 183 5.47 19.30 -8.85
C THR A 183 5.57 20.10 -7.54
N GLY A 184 6.79 20.43 -7.10
CA GLY A 184 7.04 21.05 -5.78
C GLY A 184 6.69 20.16 -4.58
N VAL A 185 6.47 18.85 -4.79
CA VAL A 185 6.28 17.86 -3.71
C VAL A 185 7.65 17.39 -3.24
N ARG A 186 7.88 17.40 -1.92
CA ARG A 186 9.10 16.83 -1.34
C ARG A 186 9.02 15.31 -1.33
N TYR A 187 10.13 14.65 -1.66
CA TYR A 187 10.22 13.20 -1.67
C TYR A 187 11.62 12.76 -1.26
N THR A 188 11.74 11.52 -0.78
CA THR A 188 13.03 10.83 -0.62
C THR A 188 13.21 9.92 -1.82
N ALA A 189 14.20 10.24 -2.66
CA ALA A 189 14.47 9.53 -3.92
C ALA A 189 14.88 8.07 -3.68
N GLY A 190 15.83 7.84 -2.78
CA GLY A 190 16.40 6.53 -2.49
C GLY A 190 15.76 5.81 -1.30
N LEU A 191 16.52 4.88 -0.71
CA LEU A 191 16.12 4.19 0.50
C LEU A 191 16.07 5.17 1.68
N ILE A 192 15.01 5.07 2.48
CA ILE A 192 14.83 5.92 3.65
C ILE A 192 15.70 5.38 4.80
N GLU A 193 16.83 6.05 5.05
CA GLU A 193 17.69 5.80 6.22
C GLU A 193 17.21 6.63 7.42
N ILE A 194 16.06 6.27 8.01
CA ILE A 194 15.70 6.80 9.34
C ILE A 194 16.41 5.94 10.39
N MET A 195 17.02 6.61 11.37
CA MET A 195 17.92 6.07 12.38
C MET A 195 17.56 4.65 12.86
N ARG A 196 18.55 3.76 12.70
CA ARG A 196 18.71 2.39 13.24
C ARG A 196 17.93 1.22 12.67
N HIS A 197 16.75 1.32 12.04
CA HIS A 197 16.12 0.11 11.48
C HIS A 197 15.33 0.41 10.18
N ASN A 198 15.81 -0.18 9.08
CA ASN A 198 15.27 -0.12 7.71
C ASN A 198 13.75 -0.33 7.70
N ASN A 199 12.95 0.57 7.10
CA ASN A 199 11.49 0.39 6.96
C ASN A 199 11.04 0.69 5.52
N CYS A 200 10.82 -0.35 4.69
CA CYS A 200 10.36 -0.19 3.30
C CYS A 200 9.46 -1.37 2.86
N LEU A 201 8.15 -1.21 2.87
CA LEU A 201 7.27 -2.27 2.37
C LEU A 201 7.20 -2.21 0.85
N VAL A 202 7.55 -3.28 0.13
CA VAL A 202 7.55 -3.30 -1.34
C VAL A 202 6.58 -4.37 -1.82
N PHE A 203 5.38 -4.05 -2.27
CA PHE A 203 4.44 -5.06 -2.74
C PHE A 203 4.66 -5.36 -4.23
N GLU A 204 5.41 -6.43 -4.53
CA GLU A 204 5.62 -6.94 -5.88
C GLU A 204 5.04 -8.35 -6.07
N LYS A 205 4.19 -8.51 -7.10
CA LYS A 205 3.70 -9.82 -7.55
C LYS A 205 4.72 -10.56 -8.44
N TYR A 206 5.68 -11.28 -7.88
CA TYR A 206 6.61 -12.17 -8.62
C TYR A 206 6.02 -13.54 -9.05
N THR A 207 5.22 -13.62 -10.11
CA THR A 207 4.74 -14.95 -10.58
C THR A 207 5.94 -15.82 -10.98
N SER A 208 6.34 -16.76 -10.11
CA SER A 208 7.21 -17.88 -10.45
C SER A 208 6.36 -18.99 -11.06
N PHE A 209 6.86 -19.58 -12.14
CA PHE A 209 6.28 -20.70 -12.88
C PHE A 209 6.05 -21.93 -11.99
#